data_AF-A0A9W6WW44-F1
#
_entry.id   AF-A0A9W6WW44-F1
#
_cell.length_a   1.000
_cell.length_b   1.000
_cell.length_c   1.000
_cell.angle_alpha   90.00
_cell.angle_beta   90.00
_cell.angle_gamma   90.00
#
_symmetry.space_group_name_H-M   'P 1'
#
loop_
_entity.id
_entity.type
_entity.pdbx_description
1 polymer ?
#
loop_
_entity_poly.entity_id
_entity_poly.type
_entity_poly.pdbx_seq_one_letter_code
_entity_poly.pdbx_strand_id
1 'polypeptide(L)'
;MVDALMPFLTYVKPLVLRMDWNSESSIQKLKQPILFVAGLQDELVPHSHMQRLRSLATSSQRAVWYAVPGGTHNDSWLRGGDKYYSELRQFLDALGGDATCAASDSSSAEDVAPEENSIPTMLQQPLLSSLQKAAKPKA
;
A
#
# COMPACT_ATOMS: atom_id res chain seq x y z
N MET A 1 3.21 -10.78 16.30
CA MET A 1 2.76 -9.39 16.50
C MET A 1 2.41 -9.09 17.96
N VAL A 2 1.29 -9.58 18.51
CA VAL A 2 0.91 -9.28 19.92
C VAL A 2 1.98 -9.71 20.91
N ASP A 3 2.60 -10.87 20.70
CA ASP A 3 3.66 -11.37 21.58
C ASP A 3 4.92 -10.49 21.56
N ALA A 4 5.14 -9.70 20.50
CA ALA A 4 6.25 -8.76 20.38
C ALA A 4 5.91 -7.38 20.97
N LEU A 5 4.66 -6.93 20.85
CA LEU A 5 4.22 -5.61 21.35
C LEU A 5 3.78 -5.63 22.81
N MET A 6 3.16 -6.71 23.28
CA MET A 6 2.61 -6.86 24.64
C MET A 6 2.84 -8.27 25.18
N PRO A 7 4.08 -8.63 25.58
CA PRO A 7 4.45 -9.99 26.00
C PRO A 7 3.61 -10.51 27.18
N PHE A 8 3.17 -9.63 28.08
CA PHE A 8 2.34 -10.00 29.24
C PHE A 8 0.96 -10.54 28.84
N LEU A 9 0.47 -10.16 27.66
CA LEU A 9 -0.87 -10.53 27.18
C LEU A 9 -0.88 -11.88 26.43
N THR A 10 0.28 -12.50 26.21
CA THR A 10 0.41 -13.77 25.48
C THR A 10 -0.43 -14.90 26.09
N TYR A 11 -0.57 -14.96 27.42
CA TYR A 11 -1.34 -16.00 28.09
C TYR A 11 -2.85 -15.88 27.92
N VAL A 12 -3.37 -14.65 27.80
CA VAL A 12 -4.81 -14.40 27.62
C VAL A 12 -5.21 -14.27 26.15
N LYS A 13 -4.22 -14.20 25.26
CA LYS A 13 -4.37 -14.13 23.80
C LYS A 13 -5.41 -15.10 23.23
N PRO A 14 -5.41 -16.42 23.53
CA PRO A 14 -6.39 -17.33 22.93
C PRO A 14 -7.82 -17.14 23.42
N LEU A 15 -8.04 -16.44 24.54
CA LEU A 15 -9.38 -16.13 25.03
C LEU A 15 -9.99 -14.90 24.33
N VAL A 16 -9.15 -13.96 23.89
CA VAL A 16 -9.57 -12.67 23.33
C VAL A 16 -9.51 -12.66 21.81
N LEU A 17 -8.43 -13.20 21.23
CA LEU A 17 -8.24 -13.23 19.78
C LEU A 17 -8.90 -14.47 19.19
N ARG A 18 -10.00 -14.25 18.47
CA ARG A 18 -10.70 -15.30 17.71
C ARG A 18 -10.24 -15.42 16.26
N MET A 19 -9.59 -14.38 15.74
CA MET A 19 -9.07 -14.36 14.39
C MET A 19 -7.65 -14.89 14.39
N ASP A 20 -7.43 -15.97 13.64
CA ASP A 20 -6.10 -16.51 13.38
C ASP A 20 -5.56 -15.98 12.04
N TRP A 21 -4.29 -15.61 12.03
CA TRP A 21 -3.63 -15.04 10.85
C TRP A 21 -2.58 -16.04 10.34
N ASN A 22 -3.02 -16.94 9.47
CA ASN A 22 -2.21 -18.07 9.01
C ASN A 22 -1.28 -17.76 7.82
N SER A 23 -0.91 -16.48 7.62
CA SER A 23 -0.18 -16.00 6.44
C SER A 23 1.10 -16.79 6.16
N GLU A 24 1.83 -17.24 7.19
CA GLU A 24 3.03 -18.06 7.02
C GLU A 24 2.76 -19.39 6.29
N SER A 25 1.62 -20.03 6.56
CA SER A 25 1.22 -21.28 5.90
C SER A 25 0.57 -21.05 4.54
N SER A 26 -0.16 -19.93 4.40
CA SER A 26 -0.83 -19.56 3.16
C SER A 26 0.18 -19.13 2.09
N ILE A 27 1.20 -18.36 2.45
CA ILE A 27 2.18 -17.82 1.49
C ILE A 27 3.04 -18.91 0.85
N GLN A 28 3.30 -20.00 1.57
CA GLN A 28 4.00 -21.18 1.05
C GLN A 28 3.24 -21.87 -0.10
N LYS A 29 1.93 -21.62 -0.24
CA LYS A 29 1.08 -22.23 -1.28
C LYS A 29 0.87 -21.30 -2.49
N LEU A 30 1.21 -20.02 -2.37
CA LEU A 30 1.03 -19.04 -3.43
C LEU A 30 2.07 -19.26 -4.53
N LYS A 31 1.59 -19.45 -5.76
CA LYS A 31 2.43 -19.65 -6.96
C LYS A 31 2.63 -18.37 -7.76
N GLN A 32 1.76 -17.40 -7.56
CA GLN A 32 1.74 -16.12 -8.26
C GLN A 32 3.01 -15.32 -7.95
N PRO A 33 3.47 -14.46 -8.88
CA PRO A 33 4.46 -13.44 -8.58
C PRO A 33 4.01 -12.52 -7.43
N ILE A 34 4.93 -12.17 -6.53
CA ILE A 34 4.67 -11.36 -5.35
C ILE A 34 5.68 -10.20 -5.31
N LEU A 35 5.16 -8.99 -5.12
CA LEU A 35 5.94 -7.81 -4.76
C LEU A 35 5.72 -7.52 -3.28
N PHE A 36 6.79 -7.59 -2.50
CA PHE A 36 6.80 -7.23 -1.08
C PHE A 36 7.27 -5.78 -0.94
N VAL A 37 6.39 -4.88 -0.48
CA VAL A 37 6.72 -3.47 -0.23
C VAL A 37 6.72 -3.22 1.27
N ALA A 38 7.88 -2.92 1.85
CA ALA A 38 8.04 -2.74 3.28
C ALA A 38 8.55 -1.35 3.66
N GLY A 39 7.81 -0.64 4.51
CA GLY A 39 8.30 0.54 5.22
C GLY A 39 9.32 0.13 6.28
N LEU A 40 10.55 0.67 6.22
CA LEU A 40 11.61 0.31 7.17
C LEU A 40 11.40 0.90 8.58
N GLN A 41 10.47 1.83 8.74
CA GLN A 41 10.09 2.43 10.02
C GLN A 41 8.62 2.15 10.36
N ASP A 42 8.03 1.08 9.81
CA ASP A 42 6.66 0.68 10.16
C ASP A 42 6.56 0.31 11.65
N GLU A 43 5.77 1.12 12.37
CA GLU A 43 5.53 1.08 13.80
C GLU A 43 4.41 0.12 14.22
N LEU A 44 3.53 -0.25 13.29
CA LEU A 44 2.38 -1.13 13.57
C LEU A 44 2.67 -2.58 13.18
N VAL A 45 3.28 -2.77 12.00
CA VAL A 45 3.63 -4.08 11.46
C VAL A 45 5.10 -4.05 11.05
N PRO A 46 6.03 -4.42 11.96
CA PRO A 46 7.45 -4.36 11.68
C PRO A 46 7.83 -5.11 10.40
N HIS A 47 8.75 -4.52 9.61
CA HIS A 47 9.20 -5.06 8.33
C HIS A 47 9.77 -6.49 8.44
N SER A 48 10.21 -6.92 9.62
CA SER A 48 10.68 -8.29 9.90
C SER A 48 9.61 -9.35 9.62
N HIS A 49 8.33 -9.05 9.85
CA HIS A 49 7.23 -9.95 9.48
C HIS A 49 7.18 -10.15 7.96
N MET A 50 7.34 -9.07 7.19
CA MET A 50 7.32 -9.16 5.73
C MET A 50 8.56 -9.87 5.19
N GLN A 51 9.73 -9.65 5.78
CA GLN A 51 10.96 -10.39 5.46
C GLN A 51 10.76 -11.89 5.72
N ARG A 52 10.13 -12.26 6.83
CA ARG A 52 9.77 -13.64 7.15
C ARG A 52 8.83 -14.23 6.10
N LEU A 53 7.76 -13.53 5.76
CA LEU A 53 6.82 -13.96 4.71
C LEU A 53 7.53 -14.17 3.37
N ARG A 54 8.40 -13.23 2.95
CA ARG A 54 9.20 -13.38 1.74
C ARG A 54 10.08 -14.64 1.77
N SER A 55 10.73 -14.93 2.91
CA SER A 55 11.56 -16.15 3.05
C SER A 55 10.75 -17.44 2.94
N LEU A 56 9.46 -17.40 3.29
CA LEU A 56 8.53 -18.53 3.22
C LEU A 56 7.80 -18.63 1.87
N ALA A 57 7.90 -17.63 0.99
CA ALA A 57 7.23 -17.60 -0.31
C ALA A 57 7.96 -18.48 -1.36
N THR A 58 8.29 -19.72 -1.00
CA THR A 58 9.12 -20.63 -1.81
C THR A 58 8.42 -21.17 -3.05
N SER A 59 7.09 -21.26 -3.04
CA SER A 59 6.30 -21.70 -4.20
C SER A 59 6.04 -20.61 -5.23
N SER A 60 6.35 -19.35 -4.91
CA SER A 60 6.12 -18.22 -5.82
C SER A 60 7.08 -18.28 -7.01
N GLN A 61 6.57 -18.03 -8.21
CA GLN A 61 7.39 -17.92 -9.42
C GLN A 61 8.36 -16.74 -9.38
N ARG A 62 8.05 -15.69 -8.60
CA ARG A 62 8.87 -14.48 -8.50
C ARG A 62 8.55 -13.73 -7.20
N ALA A 63 9.55 -13.52 -6.35
CA ALA A 63 9.41 -12.79 -5.09
C ALA A 63 10.31 -11.54 -5.05
N VAL A 64 9.76 -10.38 -5.41
CA VAL A 64 10.46 -9.09 -5.44
C VAL A 64 10.38 -8.41 -4.07
N TRP A 65 11.50 -7.83 -3.61
CA TRP A 65 11.56 -7.07 -2.37
C TRP A 65 11.83 -5.60 -2.67
N TYR A 66 10.95 -4.73 -2.20
CA TYR A 66 11.11 -3.29 -2.24
C TYR A 66 11.01 -2.72 -0.83
N ALA A 67 12.14 -2.25 -0.29
CA ALA A 67 12.18 -1.54 0.97
C ALA A 67 12.07 -0.04 0.74
N VAL A 68 11.21 0.63 1.51
CA VAL A 68 11.05 2.08 1.53
C VAL A 68 11.82 2.64 2.72
N PRO A 69 12.99 3.28 2.52
CA PRO A 69 13.73 3.94 3.59
C PRO A 69 12.88 5.01 4.26
N GLY A 70 12.81 4.99 5.58
CA GLY A 70 12.01 5.93 6.34
C GLY A 70 10.49 5.70 6.27
N GLY A 71 9.97 4.82 5.40
CA GLY A 71 8.53 4.56 5.29
C GLY A 71 7.93 4.06 6.61
N THR A 72 6.89 4.74 7.12
CA THR A 72 6.06 4.25 8.23
C THR A 72 4.81 3.58 7.67
N HIS A 73 3.95 3.08 8.54
CA HIS A 73 2.78 2.27 8.16
C HIS A 73 1.88 2.96 7.12
N ASN A 74 1.61 4.25 7.31
CA ASN A 74 0.62 4.99 6.51
C ASN A 74 1.21 5.93 5.44
N ASP A 75 2.54 6.06 5.37
CA ASP A 75 3.19 7.03 4.48
C ASP A 75 4.29 6.44 3.58
N SER A 76 4.44 5.12 3.56
CA SER A 76 5.45 4.44 2.72
C SER A 76 5.33 4.80 1.22
N TRP A 77 4.13 5.08 0.72
CA TRP A 77 3.93 5.55 -0.65
C TRP A 77 4.45 6.98 -0.85
N LEU A 78 4.19 7.87 0.11
CA LEU A 78 4.63 9.26 0.08
C LEU A 78 6.16 9.36 0.23
N ARG A 79 6.74 8.62 1.18
CA ARG A 79 8.19 8.59 1.41
C ARG A 79 8.96 7.89 0.30
N GLY A 80 8.35 6.88 -0.32
CA GLY A 80 8.91 6.22 -1.49
C GLY A 80 8.79 7.05 -2.77
N GLY A 81 7.87 8.03 -2.82
CA GLY A 81 7.70 8.97 -3.92
C GLY A 81 7.59 8.29 -5.30
N ASP A 82 8.19 8.90 -6.32
CA ASP A 82 8.19 8.37 -7.68
C ASP A 82 8.74 6.95 -7.78
N LYS A 83 9.73 6.62 -6.94
CA LYS A 83 10.34 5.29 -6.92
C LYS A 83 9.35 4.22 -6.50
N TYR A 84 8.46 4.51 -5.54
CA TYR A 84 7.41 3.59 -5.14
C TYR A 84 6.53 3.19 -6.33
N TYR A 85 6.09 4.18 -7.10
CA TYR A 85 5.25 3.96 -8.26
C TYR A 85 6.00 3.32 -9.42
N SER A 86 7.29 3.65 -9.63
CA SER A 86 8.10 3.03 -10.67
C SER A 86 8.32 1.53 -10.41
N GLU A 87 8.58 1.14 -9.16
CA GLU A 87 8.76 -0.27 -8.77
C GLU A 87 7.46 -1.05 -8.94
N LEU A 88 6.32 -0.45 -8.58
CA LEU A 88 5.01 -1.04 -8.78
C LEU A 88 4.71 -1.24 -10.28
N ARG A 89 4.95 -0.21 -11.10
CA ARG A 89 4.78 -0.28 -12.56
C ARG A 89 5.69 -1.35 -13.16
N GLN A 90 6.98 -1.34 -12.82
CA GLN A 90 7.93 -2.33 -13.33
C GLN A 90 7.54 -3.76 -12.94
N PHE A 91 7.01 -3.96 -11.73
CA PHE A 91 6.49 -5.26 -11.33
C PHE A 91 5.31 -5.68 -12.21
N LEU A 92 4.32 -4.80 -12.41
CA LEU A 92 3.14 -5.08 -13.23
C LEU A 92 3.48 -5.32 -14.71
N ASP A 93 4.34 -4.49 -15.30
CA ASP A 93 4.78 -4.64 -16.68
C ASP A 93 5.48 -5.97 -16.89
N ALA A 94 6.27 -6.42 -15.90
CA ALA A 94 6.91 -7.73 -15.94
C ALA A 94 5.94 -8.93 -15.84
N LEU A 95 4.68 -8.71 -15.46
CA LEU A 95 3.62 -9.72 -15.52
C LEU A 95 2.92 -9.74 -16.88
N GLY A 96 2.94 -8.62 -17.61
CA GLY A 96 2.15 -8.34 -18.80
C GLY A 96 2.75 -8.79 -20.13
N GLY A 97 3.55 -9.87 -20.15
CA GLY A 97 3.92 -10.50 -21.42
C GLY A 97 2.66 -11.01 -22.13
N ASP A 98 2.26 -10.31 -23.21
CA ASP A 98 1.05 -10.47 -24.05
C ASP A 98 -0.29 -9.91 -23.51
N ALA A 99 -0.26 -8.89 -22.66
CA ALA A 99 -1.45 -8.05 -22.47
C ALA A 99 -1.48 -6.94 -23.54
N THR A 100 -1.96 -7.28 -24.74
CA THR A 100 -2.47 -6.28 -25.69
C THR A 100 -3.47 -5.40 -24.94
N CYS A 101 -3.10 -4.14 -24.67
CA CYS A 101 -4.04 -3.18 -24.12
C CYS A 101 -5.24 -3.12 -25.07
N ALA A 102 -6.42 -3.55 -24.60
CA ALA A 102 -7.65 -3.25 -25.29
C ALA A 102 -7.68 -1.73 -25.53
N ALA A 103 -7.98 -1.36 -26.77
CA ALA A 103 -7.94 0.00 -27.25
C ALA A 103 -8.55 0.97 -26.23
N SER A 104 -7.80 2.03 -25.92
CA SER A 104 -8.30 3.19 -25.21
C SER A 104 -9.57 3.69 -25.90
N ASP A 105 -10.69 3.68 -25.18
CA ASP A 105 -11.88 4.42 -25.61
C ASP A 105 -11.49 5.89 -25.73
N SER A 106 -11.44 6.37 -26.96
CA SER A 106 -11.41 7.80 -27.25
C SER A 106 -12.78 8.37 -26.89
N SER A 107 -12.92 8.94 -25.71
CA SER A 107 -13.97 9.93 -25.50
C SER A 107 -13.45 11.13 -24.70
N SER A 108 -13.35 12.22 -25.46
CA SER A 108 -13.50 13.61 -25.04
C SER A 108 -12.33 14.25 -24.32
N ALA A 109 -11.56 14.98 -25.12
CA ALA A 109 -10.79 16.12 -24.68
C ALA A 109 -11.68 17.16 -23.97
N GLU A 110 -11.32 17.50 -22.73
CA GLU A 110 -11.51 18.86 -22.23
C GLU A 110 -10.15 19.37 -21.74
N ASP A 111 -9.74 20.49 -22.33
CA ASP A 111 -8.54 21.25 -21.99
C ASP A 111 -8.61 21.78 -20.56
N VAL A 112 -7.69 21.34 -19.70
CA VAL A 112 -7.26 22.13 -18.53
C VAL A 112 -5.74 22.03 -18.41
N ALA A 113 -5.08 23.18 -18.60
CA ALA A 113 -3.63 23.36 -18.51
C ALA A 113 -3.07 23.01 -17.11
N PRO A 114 -1.77 22.69 -16.98
CA PRO A 114 -1.23 22.03 -15.81
C PRO A 114 -0.84 23.01 -14.70
N GLU A 115 -1.30 22.75 -13.46
CA GLU A 115 -0.59 23.18 -12.25
C GLU A 115 0.28 21.98 -11.82
N GLU A 116 1.58 22.14 -12.06
CA GLU A 116 2.62 21.16 -11.79
C GLU A 116 2.81 21.01 -10.26
N ASN A 117 2.68 19.78 -9.77
CA ASN A 117 3.09 19.34 -8.42
C ASN A 117 2.22 19.72 -7.21
N SER A 118 0.92 19.42 -7.25
CA SER A 118 0.15 19.29 -5.99
C SER A 118 -0.72 18.03 -6.00
N ILE A 119 -0.44 17.11 -5.09
CA ILE A 119 -1.30 15.95 -4.79
C ILE A 119 -2.64 16.52 -4.27
N PRO A 120 -3.80 16.19 -4.87
CA PRO A 120 -5.07 16.70 -4.40
C PRO A 120 -5.30 16.24 -2.97
N THR A 121 -5.40 17.21 -2.06
CA THR A 121 -5.65 16.93 -0.66
C THR A 121 -7.12 16.55 -0.53
N MET A 122 -7.45 15.49 0.23
CA MET A 122 -8.84 15.01 0.46
C MET A 122 -9.82 16.11 0.95
N LEU A 123 -9.32 17.28 1.35
CA LEU A 123 -10.09 18.46 1.76
C LEU A 123 -10.60 19.32 0.59
N GLN A 124 -10.13 19.11 -0.64
CA GLN A 124 -10.57 19.86 -1.82
C GLN A 124 -11.82 19.28 -2.48
N GLN A 125 -12.49 18.33 -1.82
CA GLN A 125 -13.76 17.81 -2.30
C GLN A 125 -14.83 18.92 -2.29
N PRO A 126 -15.63 19.05 -3.35
CA PRO A 126 -16.60 20.14 -3.52
C PRO A 126 -17.60 20.25 -2.36
N LEU A 127 -17.90 19.12 -1.70
CA LEU A 127 -18.78 19.05 -0.53
C LEU A 127 -18.30 19.89 0.67
N LEU A 128 -16.99 19.96 0.94
CA LEU A 128 -16.45 20.72 2.08
C LEU A 128 -16.35 22.22 1.80
N SER A 129 -16.13 22.60 0.54
CA SER A 129 -16.11 24.00 0.10
C SER A 129 -17.46 24.70 0.29
N SER A 130 -18.55 23.95 0.11
CA SER A 130 -19.94 24.38 0.33
C SER A 130 -20.19 24.75 1.80
N LEU A 131 -19.67 23.96 2.73
CA LEU A 131 -19.84 24.17 4.17
C LEU A 131 -19.08 25.40 4.68
N GLN A 132 -17.90 25.69 4.11
CA GLN A 132 -17.13 26.89 4.47
C GLN A 132 -17.77 28.18 3.93
N LYS A 133 -18.47 28.11 2.79
CA LYS A 133 -19.14 29.28 2.20
C LYS A 133 -20.35 29.74 3.02
N ALA A 134 -20.99 28.83 3.76
CA ALA A 134 -22.12 29.13 4.63
C ALA A 134 -21.75 29.85 5.94
N ALA A 135 -20.46 29.87 6.31
CA ALA A 135 -20.00 30.36 7.62
C ALA A 135 -19.44 31.81 7.62
N LYS A 136 -19.40 32.51 6.48
CA LYS A 136 -18.99 33.93 6.47
C LYS A 136 -20.20 34.84 6.77
N PRO A 137 -20.18 35.65 7.85
CA PRO A 137 -21.20 36.67 8.05
C PRO A 137 -21.01 37.77 6.99
N LYS A 138 -22.13 38.22 6.40
CA LYS A 138 -22.16 39.40 5.53
C LYS A 138 -21.78 40.63 6.37
N ALA A 139 -20.75 41.34 5.94
CA ALA A 139 -20.48 42.71 6.39
C ALA A 139 -21.53 43.67 5.80
#